data_AF-A0A368FRU6-F1
#
_entry.id   AF-A0A368FRU6-F1
#
_cell.length_a   1.000
_cell.length_b   1.000
_cell.length_c   1.000
_cell.angle_alpha   90.00
_cell.angle_beta   90.00
_cell.angle_gamma   90.00
#
_symmetry.space_group_name_H-M   'P 1'
#
loop_
_entity.id
_entity.type
_entity.pdbx_description
1 polymer ?
#
loop_
_entity_poly.entity_id
_entity_poly.type
_entity_poly.pdbx_seq_one_letter_code
_entity_poly.pdbx_strand_id
1 'polypeptide(L)'
;MGSAHHAGTYVDHNDSEPHFFHKSNDIQRNYFRTARADKVAGLNKRSTAALPSRKELVDSLKSGGEYDILVIGGGATGAGVALDAQTRGLKTALVELDDFSSGTSSRSTKLIHGGVRYLQSAILKADREQFRMVQEALFERANLLEIAPHLSGPLPILLPIFKLWQVPYYWIGIKAYDIVSGKRILRNSFFISKAKALERFPMLKSESLKGALIYYDGTFNDARMNLTIVLTAIRHGAKVSYSLMESVSYHPSQK
;
A
#
# COMPACT_ATOMS: atom_id res chain seq x y z
N MET A 1 16.82 8.47 -24.80
CA MET A 1 16.93 8.98 -23.41
C MET A 1 15.66 9.75 -23.10
N GLY A 2 14.71 9.14 -22.39
CA GLY A 2 13.40 9.75 -22.08
C GLY A 2 13.33 10.17 -20.63
N SER A 3 13.23 11.47 -20.38
CA SER A 3 13.13 12.05 -19.02
C SER A 3 11.73 11.85 -18.45
N ALA A 4 11.66 11.22 -17.28
CA ALA A 4 10.45 11.14 -16.47
C ALA A 4 10.09 12.54 -15.95
N HIS A 5 8.95 13.08 -16.39
CA HIS A 5 8.43 14.34 -15.86
C HIS A 5 7.73 14.12 -14.52
N HIS A 6 8.20 14.88 -13.53
CA HIS A 6 7.70 15.01 -12.16
C HIS A 6 6.18 15.22 -12.11
N ALA A 7 5.49 14.42 -11.30
CA ALA A 7 4.14 14.73 -10.83
C ALA A 7 4.26 15.63 -9.59
N GLY A 8 3.86 16.90 -9.70
CA GLY A 8 3.85 17.82 -8.57
C GLY A 8 2.70 17.53 -7.60
N THR A 9 2.94 17.67 -6.31
CA THR A 9 1.92 17.66 -5.24
C THR A 9 1.63 19.10 -4.81
N TYR A 10 0.35 19.43 -4.62
CA TYR A 10 -0.12 20.75 -4.15
C TYR A 10 -0.58 20.64 -2.69
N VAL A 11 -0.29 21.65 -1.87
CA VAL A 11 -0.77 21.82 -0.49
C VAL A 11 -1.56 23.14 -0.45
N ASP A 12 -2.82 23.07 -0.01
CA ASP A 12 -3.76 24.19 -0.02
C ASP A 12 -3.76 24.95 1.32
N HIS A 13 -3.89 26.28 1.29
CA HIS A 13 -3.83 27.19 2.44
C HIS A 13 -5.12 28.00 2.66
N ASN A 14 -6.28 27.54 2.15
CA ASN A 14 -7.55 28.28 2.28
C ASN A 14 -8.64 27.47 3.02
N ASP A 15 -9.16 28.05 4.11
CA ASP A 15 -9.95 27.37 5.17
C ASP A 15 -11.48 27.30 4.92
N SER A 16 -11.96 27.43 3.68
CA SER A 16 -13.40 27.46 3.37
C SER A 16 -13.87 26.47 2.29
N GLU A 17 -13.00 25.63 1.74
CA GLU A 17 -13.36 24.52 0.82
C GLU A 17 -13.14 23.16 1.53
N PRO A 18 -13.78 22.04 1.11
CA PRO A 18 -13.71 20.77 1.85
C PRO A 18 -12.26 20.30 1.98
N HIS A 19 -11.71 20.58 3.15
CA HIS A 19 -10.30 20.55 3.47
C HIS A 19 -9.63 19.24 3.03
N PHE A 20 -8.48 19.34 2.36
CA PHE A 20 -7.63 18.20 2.00
C PHE A 20 -7.09 17.44 3.22
N PHE A 21 -7.21 18.01 4.42
CA PHE A 21 -6.98 17.35 5.69
C PHE A 21 -8.06 17.77 6.69
N HIS A 22 -8.88 16.82 7.18
CA HIS A 22 -9.73 17.09 8.34
C HIS A 22 -9.87 15.89 9.27
N LYS A 23 -10.04 16.24 10.54
CA LYS A 23 -10.05 15.45 11.77
C LYS A 23 -10.66 14.06 11.60
N SER A 24 -9.96 13.07 12.12
CA SER A 24 -10.48 11.72 12.32
C SER A 24 -11.72 11.77 13.21
N ASN A 25 -12.91 11.86 12.61
CA ASN A 25 -14.17 11.69 13.33
C ASN A 25 -14.31 10.21 13.67
N ASP A 26 -14.66 9.92 14.93
CA ASP A 26 -14.95 8.57 15.44
C ASP A 26 -16.00 7.81 14.61
N ILE A 27 -16.80 8.55 13.83
CA ILE A 27 -17.74 8.04 12.86
C ILE A 27 -17.01 7.18 11.81
N GLN A 28 -15.86 7.59 11.23
CA GLN A 28 -15.13 6.78 10.23
C GLN A 28 -14.57 5.46 10.77
N ARG A 29 -14.32 5.34 12.08
CA ARG A 29 -13.85 4.07 12.70
C ARG A 29 -14.87 2.94 12.59
N ASN A 30 -16.16 3.26 12.45
CA ASN A 30 -17.23 2.27 12.41
C ASN A 30 -17.67 1.86 10.99
N TYR A 31 -17.26 2.57 9.93
CA TYR A 31 -17.72 2.27 8.56
C TYR A 31 -16.92 1.18 7.84
N PHE A 32 -15.76 0.79 8.38
CA PHE A 32 -14.85 -0.18 7.75
C PHE A 32 -14.87 -1.59 8.38
N ARG A 33 -15.71 -1.82 9.39
CA ARG A 33 -15.87 -3.14 9.99
C ARG A 33 -16.58 -4.09 9.03
N THR A 34 -15.80 -4.86 8.28
CA THR A 34 -16.31 -6.08 7.66
C THR A 34 -16.49 -7.15 8.75
N ALA A 35 -17.45 -8.05 8.59
CA ALA A 35 -17.64 -9.18 9.52
C ALA A 35 -16.39 -10.07 9.70
N ARG A 36 -15.38 -9.92 8.84
CA ARG A 36 -14.06 -10.55 8.96
C ARG A 36 -13.11 -9.72 9.85
N ALA A 37 -13.14 -8.39 9.76
CA ALA A 37 -12.38 -7.48 10.63
C ALA A 37 -12.79 -7.64 12.10
N ASP A 38 -14.07 -7.89 12.39
CA ASP A 38 -14.55 -8.14 13.76
C ASP A 38 -14.01 -9.46 14.36
N LYS A 39 -13.77 -10.49 13.53
CA LYS A 39 -13.06 -11.71 13.97
C LYS A 39 -11.56 -11.48 14.20
N VAL A 40 -10.97 -10.48 13.53
CA VAL A 40 -9.54 -10.12 13.60
C VAL A 40 -9.28 -9.03 14.65
N ALA A 41 -10.31 -8.45 15.27
CA ALA A 41 -10.16 -7.44 16.33
C ALA A 41 -9.31 -7.94 17.53
N GLY A 42 -9.31 -9.25 17.79
CA GLY A 42 -8.42 -9.88 18.77
C GLY A 42 -6.94 -9.93 18.34
N LEU A 43 -6.66 -9.97 17.03
CA LEU A 43 -5.33 -9.98 16.42
C LEU A 43 -4.75 -8.58 16.27
N ASN A 44 -5.59 -7.53 16.23
CA ASN A 44 -5.16 -6.12 16.20
C ASN A 44 -4.75 -5.57 17.58
N LYS A 45 -4.50 -6.44 18.57
CA LYS A 45 -3.83 -6.02 19.82
C LYS A 45 -2.36 -5.80 19.52
N ARG A 46 -1.93 -4.53 19.48
CA ARG A 46 -0.51 -4.18 19.37
C ARG A 46 0.25 -4.82 20.54
N SER A 47 1.21 -5.68 20.22
CA SER A 47 2.17 -6.17 21.21
C SER A 47 2.89 -4.97 21.84
N THR A 48 2.86 -4.89 23.16
CA THR A 48 3.57 -3.87 23.96
C THR A 48 4.99 -4.28 24.29
N ALA A 49 5.45 -5.44 23.80
CA ALA A 49 6.80 -5.91 24.01
C ALA A 49 7.82 -4.89 23.49
N ALA A 50 8.84 -4.62 24.30
CA ALA A 50 9.98 -3.82 23.90
C ALA A 50 10.67 -4.50 22.71
N LEU A 51 11.18 -3.70 21.78
CA LEU A 51 11.97 -4.23 20.69
C LEU A 51 13.36 -4.62 21.24
N PRO A 52 13.83 -5.85 20.99
CA PRO A 52 15.19 -6.23 21.33
C PRO A 52 16.19 -5.39 20.54
N SER A 53 17.36 -5.19 21.12
CA SER A 53 18.51 -4.60 20.44
C SER A 53 18.98 -5.50 19.29
N ARG A 54 19.66 -4.89 18.32
CA ARG A 54 20.31 -5.63 17.23
C ARG A 54 21.23 -6.73 17.75
N LYS A 55 21.98 -6.45 18.81
CA LYS A 55 22.92 -7.40 19.40
C LYS A 55 22.19 -8.65 19.91
N GLU A 56 21.11 -8.47 20.67
CA GLU A 56 20.31 -9.58 21.18
C GLU A 56 19.69 -10.43 20.07
N LEU A 57 19.23 -9.80 18.98
CA LEU A 57 18.70 -10.52 17.82
C LEU A 57 19.78 -11.39 17.15
N VAL A 58 20.97 -10.82 16.90
CA VAL A 58 22.09 -11.54 16.30
C VAL A 58 22.58 -12.66 17.21
N ASP A 59 22.73 -12.41 18.51
CA ASP A 59 23.18 -13.41 19.48
C ASP A 59 22.18 -14.57 19.55
N SER A 60 20.87 -14.29 19.45
CA SER A 60 19.84 -15.34 19.43
C SER A 60 19.82 -16.18 18.15
N LEU A 61 20.27 -15.64 17.01
CA LEU A 61 20.45 -16.43 15.79
C LEU A 61 21.69 -17.31 15.88
N LYS A 62 22.74 -16.85 16.58
CA LYS A 62 23.99 -17.58 16.78
C LYS A 62 23.91 -18.67 17.85
N SER A 63 22.93 -18.62 18.75
CA SER A 63 22.83 -19.56 19.88
C SER A 63 22.46 -21.00 19.49
N GLY A 64 22.40 -21.33 18.19
CA GLY A 64 22.30 -22.71 17.69
C GLY A 64 20.91 -23.34 17.79
N GLY A 65 19.85 -22.53 17.89
CA GLY A 65 18.47 -23.03 17.89
C GLY A 65 18.00 -23.42 16.49
N GLU A 66 17.18 -24.47 16.40
CA GLU A 66 16.49 -24.83 15.17
C GLU A 66 15.29 -23.91 14.90
N TYR A 67 15.12 -23.53 13.63
CA TYR A 67 14.01 -22.74 13.13
C TYR A 67 13.16 -23.59 12.18
N ASP A 68 11.84 -23.40 12.22
CA ASP A 68 10.91 -24.07 11.30
C ASP A 68 10.96 -23.41 9.91
N ILE A 69 11.18 -22.09 9.87
CA ILE A 69 11.26 -21.30 8.64
C ILE A 69 12.44 -20.33 8.70
N LEU A 70 13.24 -20.34 7.63
CA LEU A 70 14.22 -19.31 7.32
C LEU A 70 13.76 -18.51 6.10
N VAL A 71 13.58 -17.20 6.28
CA VAL A 71 13.27 -16.25 5.21
C VAL A 71 14.54 -15.52 4.78
N ILE A 72 14.84 -15.56 3.49
CA ILE A 72 15.99 -14.86 2.90
C ILE A 72 15.49 -13.66 2.10
N GLY A 73 15.87 -12.46 2.53
CA GLY A 73 15.46 -11.18 1.96
C GLY A 73 14.40 -10.48 2.80
N GLY A 74 14.70 -9.26 3.23
CA GLY A 74 13.89 -8.39 4.07
C GLY A 74 13.15 -7.29 3.32
N GLY A 75 12.79 -7.54 2.06
CA GLY A 75 11.81 -6.74 1.30
C GLY A 75 10.36 -7.09 1.67
N ALA A 76 9.39 -6.44 1.01
CA ALA A 76 7.95 -6.56 1.32
C ALA A 76 7.46 -8.01 1.38
N THR A 77 7.90 -8.86 0.44
CA THR A 77 7.53 -10.28 0.42
C THR A 77 8.08 -11.02 1.63
N GLY A 78 9.38 -10.91 1.91
CA GLY A 78 9.99 -11.64 3.02
C GLY A 78 9.52 -11.13 4.38
N ALA A 79 9.34 -9.82 4.55
CA ALA A 79 8.75 -9.26 5.77
C ALA A 79 7.34 -9.80 6.01
N GLY A 80 6.49 -9.85 4.97
CA GLY A 80 5.15 -10.42 5.06
C GLY A 80 5.15 -11.91 5.41
N VAL A 81 6.00 -12.70 4.75
CA VAL A 81 6.17 -14.13 5.05
C VAL A 81 6.63 -14.36 6.49
N ALA A 82 7.61 -13.58 6.97
CA ALA A 82 8.12 -13.73 8.33
C ALA A 82 7.06 -13.39 9.39
N LEU A 83 6.29 -12.32 9.17
CA LEU A 83 5.19 -11.97 10.07
C LEU A 83 4.10 -13.04 10.06
N ASP A 84 3.69 -13.53 8.89
CA ASP A 84 2.65 -14.55 8.77
C ASP A 84 3.09 -15.88 9.41
N ALA A 85 4.31 -16.34 9.13
CA ALA A 85 4.89 -17.54 9.74
C ALA A 85 4.96 -17.44 11.27
N GLN A 86 5.49 -16.33 11.79
CA GLN A 86 5.66 -16.13 13.23
C GLN A 86 4.31 -16.06 13.96
N THR A 87 3.32 -15.36 13.38
CA THR A 87 1.99 -15.24 13.99
C THR A 87 1.17 -16.54 13.94
N ARG A 88 1.57 -17.51 13.10
CA ARG A 88 1.04 -18.89 13.09
C ARG A 88 1.76 -19.83 14.06
N GLY A 89 2.76 -19.35 14.80
CA GLY A 89 3.47 -20.12 15.83
C GLY A 89 4.71 -20.87 15.34
N LEU A 90 5.19 -20.59 14.12
CA LEU A 90 6.43 -21.17 13.61
C LEU A 90 7.65 -20.40 14.13
N LYS A 91 8.70 -21.11 14.54
CA LYS A 91 9.99 -20.51 14.88
C LYS A 91 10.61 -19.93 13.61
N THR A 92 10.53 -18.61 13.47
CA THR A 92 10.88 -17.94 12.23
C THR A 92 12.17 -17.13 12.38
N ALA A 93 13.08 -17.32 11.43
CA ALA A 93 14.25 -16.47 11.22
C ALA A 93 14.12 -15.70 9.90
N LEU A 94 14.54 -14.43 9.88
CA LEU A 94 14.69 -13.63 8.65
C LEU A 94 16.09 -13.03 8.59
N VAL A 95 16.74 -13.17 7.44
CA VAL A 95 18.03 -12.54 7.15
C VAL A 95 17.91 -11.62 5.94
N GLU A 96 18.49 -10.43 6.05
CA GLU A 96 18.65 -9.45 4.96
C GLU A 96 20.12 -9.15 4.78
N LEU A 97 20.57 -9.02 3.53
CA LEU A 97 21.97 -8.71 3.21
C LEU A 97 22.31 -7.27 3.62
N ASP A 98 21.51 -6.32 3.15
CA ASP A 98 21.77 -4.88 3.30
C ASP A 98 20.91 -4.30 4.45
N ASP A 99 19.93 -3.46 4.10
CA ASP A 99 18.96 -2.85 5.01
C ASP A 99 17.53 -3.27 4.63
N PHE A 100 16.58 -3.19 5.57
CA PHE A 100 15.22 -3.60 5.29
C PHE A 100 14.61 -2.66 4.26
N SER A 101 13.97 -3.25 3.25
CA SER A 101 13.46 -2.52 2.09
C SER A 101 14.53 -1.93 1.15
N SER A 102 15.82 -2.25 1.31
CA SER A 102 16.91 -1.71 0.48
C SER A 102 16.77 -2.00 -1.02
N GLY A 103 16.02 -3.05 -1.40
CA GLY A 103 15.74 -3.45 -2.78
C GLY A 103 14.52 -2.74 -3.41
N THR A 104 13.73 -3.47 -4.19
CA THR A 104 12.57 -2.91 -4.93
C THR A 104 11.51 -2.28 -4.01
N SER A 105 11.39 -2.78 -2.77
CA SER A 105 10.37 -2.35 -1.80
C SER A 105 10.52 -0.92 -1.28
N SER A 106 11.59 -0.18 -1.65
CA SER A 106 11.75 1.27 -1.42
C SER A 106 11.70 2.11 -2.71
N ARG A 107 11.62 1.46 -3.87
CA ARG A 107 11.70 2.09 -5.21
C ARG A 107 10.38 1.99 -5.98
N SER A 108 9.27 1.86 -5.26
CA SER A 108 7.94 1.87 -5.89
C SER A 108 7.51 3.29 -6.26
N THR A 109 6.41 3.39 -7.01
CA THR A 109 5.67 4.64 -7.24
C THR A 109 5.00 5.19 -5.97
N LYS A 110 5.06 4.44 -4.85
CA LYS A 110 4.44 4.78 -3.56
C LYS A 110 2.91 4.89 -3.64
N LEU A 111 2.33 4.20 -4.61
CA LEU A 111 0.88 4.10 -4.82
C LEU A 111 0.38 2.72 -4.44
N ILE A 112 -0.74 2.69 -3.72
CA ILE A 112 -1.56 1.50 -3.53
C ILE A 112 -2.69 1.58 -4.55
N HIS A 113 -2.39 1.20 -5.80
CA HIS A 113 -3.29 1.40 -6.92
C HIS A 113 -4.43 0.37 -6.91
N GLY A 114 -5.67 0.82 -6.95
CA GLY A 114 -6.82 -0.08 -7.04
C GLY A 114 -7.14 -0.57 -8.46
N GLY A 115 -6.34 -0.23 -9.48
CA GLY A 115 -6.38 -0.90 -10.78
C GLY A 115 -7.38 -0.36 -11.81
N VAL A 116 -7.55 0.96 -11.92
CA VAL A 116 -8.48 1.59 -12.89
C VAL A 116 -8.25 1.10 -14.33
N ARG A 117 -6.98 0.97 -14.75
CA ARG A 117 -6.62 0.48 -16.09
C ARG A 117 -6.95 -1.00 -16.29
N TYR A 118 -6.79 -1.80 -15.24
CA TYR A 118 -7.13 -3.21 -15.26
C TYR A 118 -8.65 -3.41 -15.29
N LEU A 119 -9.42 -2.57 -14.59
CA LEU A 119 -10.88 -2.59 -14.66
C LEU A 119 -11.38 -2.32 -16.08
N GLN A 120 -10.78 -1.34 -16.76
CA GLN A 120 -11.10 -1.08 -18.17
C GLN A 120 -10.84 -2.33 -19.03
N SER A 121 -9.69 -2.96 -18.87
CA SER A 121 -9.34 -4.18 -19.62
C SER A 121 -10.28 -5.34 -19.29
N ALA A 122 -10.64 -5.51 -18.02
CA ALA A 122 -11.56 -6.54 -17.55
C ALA A 122 -12.95 -6.40 -18.16
N ILE A 123 -13.48 -5.17 -18.22
CA ILE A 123 -14.79 -4.89 -18.81
C ILE A 123 -14.75 -5.09 -20.33
N LEU A 124 -13.75 -4.54 -21.01
CA LEU A 124 -13.67 -4.60 -22.48
C LEU A 124 -13.42 -6.01 -23.01
N LYS A 125 -12.70 -6.84 -22.26
CA LYS A 125 -12.34 -8.21 -22.67
C LYS A 125 -13.17 -9.29 -21.97
N ALA A 126 -14.14 -8.90 -21.14
CA ALA A 126 -14.88 -9.81 -20.26
C ALA A 126 -13.96 -10.75 -19.44
N ASP A 127 -12.81 -10.22 -19.00
CA ASP A 127 -11.76 -10.98 -18.31
C ASP A 127 -12.03 -11.03 -16.80
N ARG A 128 -12.41 -12.22 -16.33
CA ARG A 128 -12.75 -12.48 -14.93
C ARG A 128 -11.54 -12.44 -14.00
N GLU A 129 -10.37 -12.83 -14.48
CA GLU A 129 -9.16 -12.85 -13.66
C GLU A 129 -8.69 -11.42 -13.38
N GLN A 130 -8.72 -10.56 -14.40
CA GLN A 130 -8.43 -9.14 -14.25
C GLN A 130 -9.44 -8.45 -13.32
N PHE A 131 -10.72 -8.81 -13.43
CA PHE A 131 -11.73 -8.28 -12.52
C PHE A 131 -11.48 -8.71 -11.07
N ARG A 132 -11.13 -9.98 -10.83
CA ARG A 132 -10.77 -10.50 -9.51
C ARG A 132 -9.54 -9.76 -8.94
N MET A 133 -8.51 -9.55 -9.75
CA MET A 133 -7.32 -8.79 -9.36
C MET A 133 -7.67 -7.36 -8.92
N VAL A 134 -8.57 -6.68 -9.65
CA VAL A 134 -9.06 -5.35 -9.24
C VAL A 134 -9.77 -5.41 -7.88
N GLN A 135 -10.62 -6.41 -7.66
CA GLN A 135 -11.32 -6.57 -6.38
C GLN A 135 -10.37 -6.85 -5.21
N GLU A 136 -9.35 -7.69 -5.41
CA GLU A 136 -8.31 -7.98 -4.42
C GLU A 136 -7.46 -6.73 -4.14
N ALA A 137 -7.04 -5.99 -5.17
CA ALA A 137 -6.30 -4.74 -5.00
C ALA A 137 -7.10 -3.68 -4.22
N LEU A 138 -8.39 -3.53 -4.52
CA LEU A 138 -9.29 -2.63 -3.79
C LEU A 138 -9.50 -3.05 -2.33
N PHE A 139 -9.56 -4.36 -2.08
CA PHE A 139 -9.65 -4.91 -0.73
C PHE A 139 -8.37 -4.65 0.07
N GLU A 140 -7.21 -4.98 -0.48
CA GLU A 140 -5.93 -4.75 0.19
C GLU A 140 -5.62 -3.27 0.37
N ARG A 141 -6.02 -2.40 -0.58
CA ARG A 141 -5.92 -0.95 -0.38
C ARG A 141 -6.68 -0.49 0.85
N ALA A 142 -7.94 -0.91 0.99
CA ALA A 142 -8.74 -0.55 2.16
C ALA A 142 -8.09 -1.08 3.46
N ASN A 143 -7.60 -2.32 3.44
CA ASN A 143 -6.91 -2.94 4.56
C ASN A 143 -5.64 -2.16 4.97
N LEU A 144 -4.76 -1.82 4.03
CA LEU A 144 -3.53 -1.06 4.32
C LEU A 144 -3.82 0.30 4.96
N LEU A 145 -4.83 1.01 4.45
CA LEU A 145 -5.26 2.31 4.99
C LEU A 145 -5.82 2.19 6.41
N GLU A 146 -6.45 1.07 6.74
CA GLU A 146 -7.01 0.81 8.07
C GLU A 146 -5.92 0.40 9.09
N ILE A 147 -5.02 -0.52 8.73
CA ILE A 147 -4.02 -1.06 9.66
C ILE A 147 -2.84 -0.10 9.87
N ALA A 148 -2.53 0.75 8.88
CA ALA A 148 -1.39 1.65 8.91
C ALA A 148 -1.75 3.07 8.41
N PRO A 149 -2.70 3.78 9.06
CA PRO A 149 -3.14 5.12 8.65
C PRO A 149 -2.05 6.19 8.85
N HIS A 150 -1.01 5.88 9.62
CA HIS A 150 0.15 6.75 9.83
C HIS A 150 1.20 6.63 8.73
N LEU A 151 1.07 5.64 7.84
CA LEU A 151 1.98 5.37 6.72
C LEU A 151 1.29 5.39 5.37
N SER A 152 -0.04 5.48 5.34
CA SER A 152 -0.85 5.43 4.13
C SER A 152 -2.06 6.34 4.23
N GLY A 153 -2.61 6.70 3.07
CA GLY A 153 -3.76 7.59 3.02
C GLY A 153 -4.33 7.74 1.61
N PRO A 154 -5.43 8.49 1.48
CA PRO A 154 -6.02 8.78 0.18
C PRO A 154 -5.16 9.78 -0.60
N LEU A 155 -4.97 9.51 -1.89
CA LEU A 155 -4.28 10.37 -2.84
C LEU A 155 -5.26 10.81 -3.93
N PRO A 156 -5.56 12.12 -4.05
CA PRO A 156 -6.27 12.66 -5.20
C PRO A 156 -5.38 12.59 -6.45
N ILE A 157 -5.90 12.01 -7.53
CA ILE A 157 -5.23 11.93 -8.83
C ILE A 157 -6.05 12.72 -9.84
N LEU A 158 -5.40 13.72 -10.46
CA LEU A 158 -6.00 14.56 -11.50
C LEU A 158 -5.68 13.97 -12.89
N LEU A 159 -6.72 13.73 -13.68
CA LEU A 159 -6.65 13.29 -15.07
C LEU A 159 -7.08 14.44 -16.00
N PRO A 160 -6.14 15.12 -16.68
CA PRO A 160 -6.46 16.23 -17.58
C PRO A 160 -7.06 15.72 -18.89
N ILE A 161 -8.08 16.43 -19.41
CA ILE A 161 -8.83 16.03 -20.60
C ILE A 161 -8.73 17.11 -21.67
N PHE A 162 -8.26 16.74 -22.86
CA PHE A 162 -7.96 17.69 -23.95
C PHE A 162 -8.93 17.62 -25.13
N LYS A 163 -9.72 16.55 -25.25
CA LYS A 163 -10.77 16.42 -26.29
C LYS A 163 -12.15 16.34 -25.65
N LEU A 164 -13.15 16.97 -26.27
CA LEU A 164 -14.51 17.00 -25.71
C LEU A 164 -15.14 15.61 -25.57
N TRP A 165 -14.97 14.75 -26.58
CA TRP A 165 -15.50 13.38 -26.54
C TRP A 165 -14.87 12.52 -25.41
N GLN A 166 -13.67 12.88 -24.95
CA GLN A 166 -13.01 12.17 -23.85
C GLN A 166 -13.66 12.45 -22.49
N VAL A 167 -14.40 13.56 -22.35
CA VAL A 167 -15.09 13.92 -21.09
C VAL A 167 -16.09 12.84 -20.68
N PRO A 168 -17.12 12.51 -21.50
CA PRO A 168 -18.06 11.45 -21.14
C PRO A 168 -17.38 10.09 -21.04
N TYR A 169 -16.39 9.80 -21.89
CA TYR A 169 -15.65 8.53 -21.86
C TYR A 169 -14.94 8.28 -20.52
N TYR A 170 -14.10 9.21 -20.08
CA TYR A 170 -13.38 9.06 -18.82
C TYR A 170 -14.32 9.20 -17.61
N TRP A 171 -15.37 10.02 -17.69
CA TRP A 171 -16.37 10.12 -16.64
C TRP A 171 -17.03 8.77 -16.37
N ILE A 172 -17.50 8.09 -17.42
CA ILE A 172 -18.10 6.76 -17.31
C ILE A 172 -17.10 5.75 -16.75
N GLY A 173 -15.87 5.73 -17.25
CA GLY A 173 -14.83 4.80 -16.79
C GLY A 173 -14.50 4.97 -15.30
N ILE A 174 -14.33 6.20 -14.84
CA ILE A 174 -14.05 6.49 -13.44
C ILE A 174 -15.29 6.25 -12.56
N LYS A 175 -16.51 6.53 -13.04
CA LYS A 175 -17.73 6.20 -12.30
C LYS A 175 -17.96 4.70 -12.17
N ALA A 176 -17.65 3.93 -13.21
CA ALA A 176 -17.63 2.47 -13.10
C ALA A 176 -16.64 2.00 -12.02
N TYR A 177 -15.47 2.64 -11.93
CA TYR A 177 -14.51 2.37 -10.87
C TYR A 177 -15.02 2.72 -9.46
N ASP A 178 -15.71 3.87 -9.29
CA ASP A 178 -16.37 4.23 -8.03
C ASP A 178 -17.39 3.14 -7.62
N ILE A 179 -18.20 2.67 -8.57
CA ILE A 179 -19.22 1.63 -8.35
C ILE A 179 -18.57 0.30 -7.93
N VAL A 180 -17.52 -0.14 -8.65
CA VAL A 180 -16.79 -1.38 -8.34
C VAL A 180 -16.06 -1.28 -7.00
N SER A 181 -15.57 -0.10 -6.64
CA SER A 181 -14.99 0.17 -5.32
C SER A 181 -16.02 0.01 -4.20
N GLY A 182 -17.29 0.32 -4.46
CA GLY A 182 -18.40 0.12 -3.52
C GLY A 182 -18.10 0.75 -2.16
N LYS A 183 -18.20 -0.04 -1.09
CA LYS A 183 -17.90 0.41 0.29
C LYS A 183 -16.43 0.74 0.56
N ARG A 184 -15.51 0.38 -0.36
CA ARG A 184 -14.06 0.59 -0.27
C ARG A 184 -13.59 1.82 -1.06
N ILE A 185 -14.55 2.63 -1.52
CA ILE A 185 -14.26 3.91 -2.13
C ILE A 185 -13.67 4.85 -1.08
N LEU A 186 -12.60 5.54 -1.44
CA LEU A 186 -11.98 6.52 -0.55
C LEU A 186 -12.80 7.81 -0.55
N ARG A 187 -13.02 8.38 -1.74
CA ARG A 187 -13.90 9.52 -2.00
C ARG A 187 -14.46 9.40 -3.41
N ASN A 188 -15.67 9.90 -3.61
CA ASN A 188 -16.32 9.93 -4.92
C ASN A 188 -15.49 10.74 -5.91
N SER A 189 -15.38 10.24 -7.13
CA SER A 189 -14.78 11.00 -8.23
C SER A 189 -15.66 12.18 -8.66
N PHE A 190 -15.03 13.23 -9.18
CA PHE A 190 -15.74 14.41 -9.67
C PHE A 190 -14.96 15.10 -10.79
N PHE A 191 -15.66 15.95 -11.55
CA PHE A 191 -15.11 16.73 -12.64
C PHE A 191 -14.86 18.15 -12.18
N ILE A 192 -13.76 18.74 -12.64
CA ILE A 192 -13.44 20.15 -12.44
C ILE A 192 -13.26 20.86 -13.78
N SER A 193 -13.67 22.12 -13.82
CA SER A 193 -13.53 22.96 -15.01
C SER A 193 -12.06 23.24 -15.33
N LYS A 194 -11.79 23.67 -16.58
CA LYS A 194 -10.46 24.13 -17.01
C LYS A 194 -9.86 25.16 -16.06
N ALA A 195 -10.64 26.17 -15.65
CA ALA A 195 -10.20 27.23 -14.75
C ALA A 195 -9.74 26.64 -13.40
N LYS A 196 -10.56 25.78 -12.79
CA LYS A 196 -10.24 25.10 -11.52
C LYS A 196 -9.06 24.13 -11.62
N ALA A 197 -8.79 23.57 -12.80
CA ALA A 197 -7.65 22.70 -13.03
C ALA A 197 -6.34 23.50 -13.15
N LEU A 198 -6.37 24.63 -13.87
CA LEU A 198 -5.22 25.53 -14.01
C LEU A 198 -4.90 26.29 -12.71
N GLU A 199 -5.91 26.59 -11.90
CA GLU A 199 -5.72 27.15 -10.55
C GLU A 199 -4.91 26.20 -9.67
N ARG A 200 -5.26 24.90 -9.65
CA ARG A 200 -4.57 23.88 -8.85
C ARG A 200 -3.21 23.47 -9.44
N PHE A 201 -3.10 23.46 -10.77
CA PHE A 201 -1.88 23.08 -11.48
C PHE A 201 -1.56 24.11 -12.57
N PRO A 202 -0.91 25.24 -12.21
CA PRO A 202 -0.62 26.32 -13.16
C PRO A 202 0.29 25.91 -14.33
N MET A 203 1.12 24.89 -14.11
CA MET A 203 2.03 24.33 -15.12
C MET A 203 1.34 23.36 -16.10
N LEU A 204 0.04 23.09 -15.92
CA LEU A 204 -0.71 22.22 -16.83
C LEU A 204 -0.90 22.91 -18.18
N LYS A 205 -0.72 22.17 -19.28
CA LYS A 205 -0.93 22.70 -20.64
C LYS A 205 -2.36 23.23 -20.78
N SER A 206 -2.48 24.54 -20.94
CA SER A 206 -3.77 25.23 -21.03
C SER A 206 -4.41 25.12 -22.41
N GLU A 207 -3.59 24.91 -23.44
CA GLU A 207 -4.01 24.70 -24.83
C GLU A 207 -4.86 23.44 -24.94
N SER A 208 -6.03 23.57 -25.57
CA SER A 208 -7.01 22.49 -25.77
C SER A 208 -7.58 21.82 -24.50
N LEU A 209 -7.13 22.19 -23.30
CA LEU A 209 -7.67 21.65 -22.04
C LEU A 209 -9.17 21.96 -21.92
N LYS A 210 -9.98 20.92 -21.71
CA LYS A 210 -11.45 21.01 -21.53
C LYS A 210 -11.85 20.97 -20.06
N GLY A 211 -11.02 20.34 -19.23
CA GLY A 211 -11.20 20.21 -17.78
C GLY A 211 -10.37 19.03 -17.27
N ALA A 212 -10.69 18.57 -16.06
CA ALA A 212 -10.03 17.41 -15.49
C ALA A 212 -10.99 16.58 -14.63
N LEU A 213 -10.70 15.29 -14.53
CA LEU A 213 -11.34 14.41 -13.58
C LEU A 213 -10.44 14.20 -12.38
N ILE A 214 -11.01 14.21 -11.20
CA ILE A 214 -10.34 13.84 -9.97
C ILE A 214 -10.94 12.53 -9.50
N TYR A 215 -10.09 11.53 -9.30
CA TYR A 215 -10.43 10.29 -8.63
C TYR A 215 -9.41 10.03 -7.51
N TYR A 216 -9.73 9.08 -6.63
CA TYR A 216 -8.92 8.83 -5.45
C TYR A 216 -8.35 7.43 -5.47
N ASP A 217 -7.07 7.34 -5.11
CA ASP A 217 -6.39 6.08 -4.89
C ASP A 217 -5.61 6.07 -3.56
N GLY A 218 -4.88 5.01 -3.26
CA GLY A 218 -4.05 4.95 -2.06
C GLY A 218 -2.62 5.44 -2.32
N THR A 219 -2.03 6.13 -1.36
CA THR A 219 -0.59 6.38 -1.27
C THR A 219 -0.04 5.76 0.01
N PHE A 220 1.25 5.44 0.03
CA PHE A 220 1.93 4.94 1.22
C PHE A 220 3.44 5.20 1.21
N ASN A 221 4.05 5.14 2.38
CA ASN A 221 5.51 5.08 2.51
C ASN A 221 5.95 3.62 2.45
N ASP A 222 6.50 3.21 1.32
CA ASP A 222 6.87 1.83 1.02
C ASP A 222 7.95 1.28 1.95
N ALA A 223 9.06 2.00 2.13
CA ALA A 223 10.14 1.61 3.04
C ALA A 223 9.68 1.49 4.50
N ARG A 224 8.93 2.49 5.00
CA ARG A 224 8.45 2.49 6.38
C ARG A 224 7.37 1.44 6.61
N MET A 225 6.53 1.15 5.62
CA MET A 225 5.55 0.08 5.69
C MET A 225 6.26 -1.27 5.86
N ASN A 226 7.24 -1.56 4.99
CA ASN A 226 8.03 -2.78 5.09
C ASN A 226 8.73 -2.90 6.45
N LEU A 227 9.41 -1.85 6.90
CA LEU A 227 10.06 -1.83 8.21
C LEU A 227 9.06 -2.10 9.35
N THR A 228 7.86 -1.53 9.26
CA THR A 228 6.81 -1.74 10.28
C THR A 228 6.35 -3.20 10.32
N ILE A 229 6.27 -3.88 9.17
CA ILE A 229 5.98 -5.31 9.10
C ILE A 229 7.10 -6.11 9.79
N VAL A 230 8.37 -5.82 9.48
CA VAL A 230 9.53 -6.47 10.11
C VAL A 230 9.54 -6.26 11.63
N LEU A 231 9.36 -5.02 12.09
CA LEU A 231 9.30 -4.70 13.52
C LEU A 231 8.13 -5.40 14.22
N THR A 232 7.02 -5.59 13.52
CA THR A 232 5.88 -6.34 14.05
C THR A 232 6.22 -7.82 14.17
N ALA A 233 6.89 -8.42 13.17
CA ALA A 233 7.37 -9.80 13.26
C ALA A 233 8.32 -9.99 14.46
N ILE A 234 9.26 -9.06 14.67
CA ILE A 234 10.16 -9.06 15.83
C ILE A 234 9.38 -9.00 17.15
N ARG A 235 8.36 -8.16 17.24
CA ARG A 235 7.48 -8.08 18.44
C ARG A 235 6.69 -9.36 18.71
N HIS A 236 6.46 -10.18 17.68
CA HIS A 236 5.87 -11.51 17.81
C HIS A 236 6.91 -12.62 18.07
N GLY A 237 8.19 -12.29 18.14
CA GLY A 237 9.28 -13.20 18.49
C GLY A 237 10.13 -13.69 17.31
N ALA A 238 9.89 -13.20 16.08
CA ALA A 238 10.71 -13.54 14.93
C ALA A 238 12.16 -13.07 15.17
N LYS A 239 13.14 -13.90 14.79
CA LYS A 239 14.56 -13.56 14.90
C LYS A 239 15.02 -12.96 13.59
N VAL A 240 15.49 -11.72 13.64
CA VAL A 240 15.71 -10.92 12.43
C VAL A 240 17.09 -10.26 12.48
N SER A 241 17.86 -10.36 11.40
CA SER A 241 19.21 -9.79 11.31
C SER A 241 19.54 -9.24 9.93
N TYR A 242 20.38 -8.18 9.92
CA TYR A 242 21.13 -7.77 8.74
C TYR A 242 22.45 -8.53 8.73
N SER A 243 22.54 -9.54 7.88
CA SER A 243 23.69 -10.41 7.74
C SER A 243 23.69 -11.03 6.35
N LEU A 244 24.84 -10.97 5.68
CA LEU A 244 25.09 -11.72 4.46
C LEU A 244 24.89 -13.21 4.73
N MET A 245 24.01 -13.81 3.93
CA MET A 245 23.85 -15.26 3.84
C MET A 245 24.65 -15.72 2.62
N GLU A 246 25.83 -16.30 2.83
CA GLU A 246 26.71 -16.73 1.72
C GLU A 246 26.30 -18.08 1.13
N SER A 247 25.82 -19.00 1.97
CA SER A 247 25.48 -20.37 1.57
C SER A 247 24.38 -20.98 2.43
N VAL A 248 23.55 -21.81 1.81
CA VAL A 248 22.61 -22.70 2.50
C VAL A 248 23.09 -24.13 2.31
N SER A 249 23.37 -24.82 3.42
CA SER A 249 23.80 -26.22 3.43
C SER A 249 22.61 -27.12 3.76
N TYR A 250 22.34 -28.10 2.91
CA TYR A 250 21.37 -29.15 3.23
C TYR A 250 22.08 -30.31 3.92
N HIS A 251 21.70 -30.58 5.16
CA HIS A 251 22.13 -31.76 5.90
C HIS A 251 20.97 -32.76 5.92
N PRO A 252 21.04 -33.88 5.18
CA PRO A 252 20.05 -34.93 5.28
C PRO A 252 20.03 -35.45 6.72
N SER A 253 18.84 -35.69 7.27
CA SER A 253 18.69 -36.30 8.60
C SER A 253 19.47 -37.62 8.63
N GLN A 254 20.42 -37.75 9.55
CA GLN A 254 21.01 -39.05 9.85
C GLN A 254 19.89 -39.91 10.43
N LYS A 255 19.36 -40.84 9.61
CA LYS A 255 18.41 -41.86 10.06
C LYS A 255 19.14 -42.99 10.75
#